data_AF-A0A923YKZ2-F1
#
_entry.id   AF-A0A923YKZ2-F1
#
_cell.length_a   1.000
_cell.length_b   1.000
_cell.length_c   1.000
_cell.angle_alpha   90.00
_cell.angle_beta   90.00
_cell.angle_gamma   90.00
#
_symmetry.space_group_name_H-M   'P 1'
#
loop_
_entity.id
_entity.type
_entity.pdbx_description
1 polymer ?
#
loop_
_entity_poly.entity_id
_entity_poly.type
_entity_poly.pdbx_seq_one_letter_code
_entity_poly.pdbx_strand_id
1 'polypeptide(L)'
;MLKKLDVYIIRTFLTTYAFVVALLISILVVVDITEKLDDFIKSDLSPYTIMVEYYFNFIPYLVNLLSPITIFIATIFVTANMAARVEIIAMLCSGISFLRFLRPFVLSASVIGLLSFYMGEWLIPVANKAKVDFENKYVKENYYFGGRNVHLKTSDDTFVFLESYNNHTKVGYQFTLEKIIGNNMSYKLKAPRIEWKDDKKKWFVESYVERSFKDGKETFTKGMNRELTLDMRPDDFESTYLLYETFTMGELADH
;
A
#
# COMPACT_ATOMS: atom_id res chain seq x y z
N MET A 1 5.73 5.32 40.00
CA MET A 1 5.04 6.60 40.20
C MET A 1 5.84 7.72 39.53
N LEU A 2 5.22 8.47 38.63
CA LEU A 2 5.84 9.60 37.92
C LEU A 2 5.97 10.78 38.88
N LYS A 3 7.16 11.38 38.96
CA LYS A 3 7.42 12.59 39.74
C LYS A 3 7.21 13.83 38.86
N LYS A 4 7.09 15.01 39.48
CA LYS A 4 6.93 16.30 38.76
C LYS A 4 8.00 16.52 37.67
N LEU A 5 9.23 16.10 37.94
CA LEU A 5 10.34 16.17 37.00
C LEU A 5 10.11 15.29 35.75
N ASP A 6 9.60 14.07 35.95
CA ASP A 6 9.33 13.16 34.84
C ASP A 6 8.23 13.76 33.93
N VAL A 7 7.17 14.29 34.52
CA VAL A 7 6.07 14.96 33.79
C VAL A 7 6.56 16.18 33.02
N TYR A 8 7.45 16.97 33.61
CA TYR A 8 8.06 18.12 32.94
C TYR A 8 8.84 17.67 31.70
N ILE A 9 9.76 16.71 31.83
CA ILE A 9 10.57 16.22 30.71
C ILE A 9 9.69 15.60 29.62
N ILE A 10 8.71 14.76 29.99
CA ILE A 10 7.78 14.13 29.03
C ILE A 10 6.98 15.19 28.28
N ARG A 11 6.41 16.17 28.98
CA ARG A 11 5.61 17.23 28.35
C ARG A 11 6.46 18.07 27.40
N THR A 12 7.65 18.48 27.83
CA THR A 12 8.58 19.26 27.00
C THR A 12 8.97 18.45 25.76
N PHE A 13 9.34 17.19 25.94
CA PHE A 13 9.74 16.30 24.85
C PHE A 13 8.61 16.06 23.83
N LEU A 14 7.42 15.66 24.28
CA LEU A 14 6.29 15.39 23.38
C LEU A 14 5.81 16.66 22.67
N THR A 15 5.85 17.81 23.33
CA THR A 15 5.50 19.09 22.70
C THR A 15 6.53 19.46 21.63
N THR A 16 7.83 19.33 21.92
CA THR A 16 8.89 19.57 20.93
C THR A 16 8.77 18.60 19.76
N TYR A 17 8.55 17.31 20.03
CA TYR A 17 8.34 16.31 18.98
C TYR A 17 7.18 16.69 18.06
N ALA A 18 5.99 16.96 18.63
CA ALA A 18 4.81 17.34 17.86
C ALA A 18 5.05 18.62 17.03
N PHE A 19 5.76 19.60 17.59
CA PHE A 19 6.10 20.84 16.87
C PHE A 19 7.03 20.58 15.68
N VAL A 20 8.10 19.80 15.86
CA VAL A 20 9.03 19.49 14.77
C VAL A 20 8.34 18.64 13.70
N VAL A 21 7.51 17.67 14.09
CA VAL A 21 6.73 16.85 13.14
C VAL A 21 5.81 17.76 12.31
N ALA A 22 5.05 18.64 12.96
CA ALA A 22 4.15 19.56 12.26
C ALA A 22 4.88 20.48 11.28
N LEU A 23 6.06 20.99 11.66
CA LEU A 23 6.89 21.82 10.80
C LEU A 23 7.35 21.04 9.54
N LEU A 24 7.90 19.84 9.73
CA LEU A 24 8.36 19.02 8.61
C LEU A 24 7.22 18.59 7.69
N ILE A 25 6.07 18.21 8.25
CA ILE A 25 4.87 17.87 7.48
C ILE A 25 4.40 19.08 6.67
N SER A 26 4.38 20.28 7.26
CA SER A 26 3.98 21.48 6.53
C SER A 26 4.86 21.71 5.30
N ILE A 27 6.17 21.49 5.41
CA ILE A 27 7.09 21.63 4.28
C ILE A 27 6.78 20.57 3.21
N LEU A 28 6.65 19.29 3.60
CA LEU A 28 6.39 18.21 2.66
C LEU A 28 5.05 18.36 1.95
N VAL A 29 4.00 18.79 2.65
CA VAL A 29 2.70 19.05 2.04
C VAL A 29 2.80 20.16 1.00
N VAL A 30 3.52 21.24 1.27
CA VAL A 30 3.71 22.32 0.29
C VAL A 30 4.48 21.84 -0.95
N VAL A 31 5.53 21.04 -0.77
CA VAL A 31 6.28 20.43 -1.87
C VAL A 31 5.37 19.53 -2.71
N ASP A 32 4.63 18.63 -2.07
CA ASP A 32 3.74 17.69 -2.75
C ASP A 32 2.59 18.41 -3.51
N ILE A 33 2.01 19.46 -2.92
CA ILE A 33 1.03 20.32 -3.61
C ILE A 33 1.64 20.93 -4.87
N THR A 34 2.88 21.41 -4.78
CA THR A 34 3.57 22.08 -5.89
C THR A 34 3.88 21.09 -7.01
N GLU A 35 4.30 19.87 -6.68
CA GLU A 35 4.57 18.82 -7.67
C GLU A 35 3.31 18.36 -8.43
N LYS A 36 2.16 18.33 -7.74
CA LYS A 36 0.88 17.85 -8.30
C LYS A 36 -0.06 18.96 -8.75
N LEU A 37 0.39 20.22 -8.71
CA LEU A 37 -0.46 21.39 -8.93
C LEU A 37 -1.14 21.34 -10.30
N ASP A 38 -0.41 20.99 -11.35
CA ASP A 38 -0.94 20.92 -12.71
C ASP A 38 -2.05 19.87 -12.86
N ASP A 39 -1.90 18.72 -12.20
CA ASP A 39 -2.88 17.62 -12.28
C ASP A 39 -4.13 17.91 -11.44
N PHE A 40 -3.96 18.59 -10.29
CA PHE A 40 -5.09 19.08 -9.50
C PHE A 40 -5.89 20.15 -10.24
N ILE A 41 -5.24 21.06 -10.97
CA ILE A 41 -5.91 22.07 -11.78
C ILE A 41 -6.69 21.41 -12.94
N LYS A 42 -6.11 20.43 -13.62
CA LYS A 42 -6.77 19.70 -14.72
C LYS A 42 -8.00 18.91 -14.25
N SER A 43 -7.99 18.44 -13.01
CA SER A 43 -9.05 17.59 -12.45
C SER A 43 -10.30 18.36 -11.98
N ASP A 44 -10.29 19.70 -12.04
CA ASP A 44 -11.39 20.58 -11.61
C ASP A 44 -11.92 20.28 -10.19
N LEU A 45 -11.01 19.89 -9.30
CA LEU A 45 -11.32 19.53 -7.92
C LEU A 45 -11.36 20.77 -7.01
N SER A 46 -12.29 20.75 -6.06
CA SER A 46 -12.29 21.74 -4.97
C SER A 46 -11.04 21.57 -4.09
N PRO A 47 -10.36 22.66 -3.69
CA PRO A 47 -9.24 22.60 -2.76
C PRO A 47 -9.59 21.88 -1.44
N TYR A 48 -10.84 21.98 -1.01
CA TYR A 48 -11.31 21.28 0.19
C TYR A 48 -11.27 19.76 0.03
N THR A 49 -11.69 19.25 -1.14
CA THR A 49 -11.67 17.82 -1.45
C THR A 49 -10.25 17.29 -1.45
N ILE A 50 -9.31 18.01 -2.08
CA ILE A 50 -7.89 17.62 -2.08
C ILE A 50 -7.35 17.58 -0.65
N MET A 51 -7.69 18.55 0.19
CA MET A 51 -7.19 18.59 1.56
C MET A 51 -7.74 17.45 2.44
N VAL A 52 -9.02 17.12 2.31
CA VAL A 52 -9.68 16.12 3.15
C VAL A 52 -9.49 14.70 2.62
N GLU A 53 -9.71 14.47 1.32
CA GLU A 53 -9.68 13.11 0.76
C GLU A 53 -8.24 12.64 0.49
N TYR A 54 -7.31 13.55 0.23
CA TYR A 54 -5.92 13.19 -0.05
C TYR A 54 -4.99 13.54 1.12
N TYR A 55 -4.84 14.82 1.51
CA TYR A 55 -3.83 15.19 2.51
C TYR A 55 -4.12 14.66 3.92
N PHE A 56 -5.38 14.62 4.36
CA PHE A 56 -5.72 14.04 5.67
C PHE A 56 -5.36 12.55 5.77
N ASN A 57 -5.48 11.82 4.67
CA ASN A 57 -5.08 10.42 4.57
C ASN A 57 -3.57 10.25 4.40
N PHE A 58 -2.89 11.22 3.79
CA PHE A 58 -1.43 11.17 3.59
C PHE A 58 -0.63 11.56 4.84
N ILE A 59 -1.15 12.46 5.69
CA ILE A 59 -0.47 12.94 6.90
C ILE A 59 -0.07 11.80 7.87
N PRO A 60 -0.92 10.81 8.21
CA PRO A 60 -0.54 9.68 9.06
C PRO A 60 0.70 8.94 8.57
N TYR A 61 0.80 8.72 7.26
CA TYR A 61 1.97 8.11 6.63
C TYR A 61 3.21 8.98 6.82
N LEU A 62 3.12 10.29 6.53
CA LEU A 62 4.23 11.24 6.73
C LEU A 62 4.69 11.32 8.19
N VAL A 63 3.76 11.34 9.16
CA VAL A 63 4.08 11.32 10.59
C VAL A 63 4.91 10.08 10.92
N ASN A 64 4.50 8.91 10.48
CA ASN A 64 5.17 7.65 10.76
C ASN A 64 6.57 7.60 10.12
N LEU A 65 6.66 7.98 8.84
CA LEU A 65 7.90 8.05 8.07
C LEU A 65 8.92 8.99 8.72
N LEU A 66 8.48 10.16 9.18
CA LEU A 66 9.35 11.16 9.81
C LEU A 66 9.59 10.93 11.29
N SER A 67 8.87 10.01 11.95
CA SER A 67 8.98 9.79 13.39
C SER A 67 10.43 9.53 13.85
N PRO A 68 11.24 8.65 13.22
CA PRO A 68 12.60 8.36 13.69
C PRO A 68 13.52 9.58 13.69
N ILE A 69 13.55 10.35 12.60
CA ILE A 69 14.39 11.54 12.49
C ILE A 69 13.89 12.64 13.44
N THR A 70 12.57 12.75 13.61
CA THR A 70 11.99 13.79 14.45
C THR A 70 12.17 13.51 15.94
N ILE A 71 12.10 12.25 16.37
CA ILE A 71 12.45 11.82 17.73
C ILE A 71 13.90 12.18 18.03
N PHE A 72 14.82 11.96 17.08
CA PHE A 72 16.23 12.31 17.24
C PHE A 72 16.42 13.83 17.42
N ILE A 73 15.83 14.64 16.53
CA ILE A 73 15.89 16.11 16.61
C ILE A 73 15.28 16.61 17.92
N ALA A 74 14.11 16.10 18.31
CA ALA A 74 13.45 16.48 19.56
C ALA A 74 14.31 16.14 20.78
N THR A 75 14.96 14.97 20.78
CA THR A 75 15.87 14.56 21.86
C THR A 75 17.04 15.53 21.99
N ILE A 76 17.72 15.85 20.89
CA ILE A 76 18.84 16.80 20.89
C ILE A 76 18.38 18.17 21.35
N PHE A 77 17.27 18.67 20.80
CA PHE A 77 16.78 20.00 21.10
C PHE A 77 16.38 20.16 22.57
N VAL A 78 15.65 19.19 23.13
CA VAL A 78 15.24 19.20 24.54
C VAL A 78 16.46 19.12 25.46
N THR A 79 17.37 18.18 25.19
CA THR A 79 18.58 18.02 26.02
C THR A 79 19.51 19.23 25.95
N ALA A 80 19.68 19.83 24.76
CA ALA A 80 20.47 21.05 24.58
C ALA A 80 19.86 22.23 25.35
N ASN A 81 18.54 22.42 25.30
CA ASN A 81 17.87 23.48 26.05
C ASN A 81 17.99 23.29 27.57
N MET A 82 17.82 22.07 28.06
CA MET A 82 18.00 21.76 29.48
C MET A 82 19.45 21.96 29.94
N ALA A 83 20.42 21.64 29.10
CA ALA A 83 21.84 21.88 29.37
C ALA A 83 22.15 23.39 29.44
N ALA A 84 21.62 24.17 28.50
CA ALA A 84 21.81 25.63 28.44
C ALA A 84 21.25 26.35 29.67
N ARG A 85 20.14 25.83 30.24
CA ARG A 85 19.53 26.34 31.48
C ARG A 85 20.14 25.74 32.76
N VAL A 86 21.20 24.94 32.65
CA VAL A 86 21.87 24.28 33.79
C VAL A 86 20.94 23.30 34.54
N GLU A 87 19.81 22.89 33.95
CA GLU A 87 18.85 21.98 34.57
C GLU A 87 19.43 20.57 34.75
N ILE A 88 20.20 20.10 33.76
CA ILE A 88 20.88 18.79 33.79
C ILE A 88 21.88 18.73 34.95
N ILE A 89 22.72 19.76 35.08
CA ILE A 89 23.75 19.82 36.13
C ILE A 89 23.07 19.89 37.51
N ALA A 90 22.04 20.73 37.67
CA ALA A 90 21.30 20.84 38.93
C ALA A 90 20.67 19.51 39.36
N MET A 91 20.08 18.75 38.43
CA MET A 91 19.53 17.42 38.71
C MET A 91 20.62 16.45 39.19
N LEU A 92 21.75 16.37 38.48
CA LEU A 92 22.85 15.47 38.85
C LEU A 92 23.46 15.85 40.20
N CYS A 93 23.67 17.14 40.48
CA CYS A 93 24.16 17.64 41.77
C CYS A 93 23.19 17.37 42.92
N SER A 94 21.88 17.31 42.66
CA SER A 94 20.87 16.94 43.66
C SER A 94 20.79 15.42 43.97
N GLY A 95 21.73 14.63 43.42
CA GLY A 95 21.81 13.19 43.64
C GLY A 95 20.90 12.36 42.74
N ILE A 96 20.28 12.96 41.72
CA ILE A 96 19.50 12.19 40.73
C ILE A 96 20.47 11.46 39.81
N SER A 97 20.43 10.13 39.82
CA SER A 97 21.24 9.32 38.89
C SER A 97 20.93 9.65 37.43
N PHE A 98 21.94 9.61 36.56
CA PHE A 98 21.79 9.80 35.11
C PHE A 98 20.76 8.85 34.49
N LEU A 99 20.74 7.57 34.91
CA LEU A 99 19.75 6.60 34.44
C LEU A 99 18.32 6.98 34.80
N ARG A 100 18.07 7.65 35.94
CA ARG A 100 16.73 8.15 36.30
C ARG A 100 16.30 9.30 35.40
N PHE A 101 17.23 10.18 35.05
CA PHE A 101 17.00 11.28 34.11
C PHE A 101 16.61 10.77 32.70
N LEU A 102 17.17 9.64 32.25
CA LEU A 102 16.82 9.05 30.95
C LEU A 102 15.44 8.39 30.89
N ARG A 103 14.88 7.91 32.02
CA ARG A 103 13.58 7.21 32.05
C ARG A 103 12.44 7.97 31.36
N PRO A 104 12.20 9.27 31.61
CA PRO A 104 11.14 10.01 30.91
C PRO A 104 11.33 10.09 29.38
N PHE A 105 12.58 10.14 28.90
CA PHE A 105 12.85 10.09 27.45
C PHE A 105 12.47 8.73 26.86
N VAL A 106 12.92 7.64 27.51
CA VAL A 106 12.58 6.28 27.08
C VAL A 106 11.07 6.06 27.11
N LEU A 107 10.38 6.47 28.18
CA LEU A 107 8.93 6.36 28.28
C LEU A 107 8.22 7.11 27.15
N SER A 108 8.65 8.34 26.85
CA SER A 108 8.06 9.15 25.77
C SER A 108 8.30 8.51 24.40
N ALA A 109 9.52 8.03 24.14
CA ALA A 109 9.86 7.34 22.91
C ALA A 109 9.09 6.02 22.76
N SER A 110 8.88 5.27 23.85
CA SER A 110 8.05 4.06 23.83
C SER A 110 6.58 4.37 23.50
N VAL A 111 6.02 5.47 24.05
CA VAL A 111 4.66 5.91 23.71
C VAL A 111 4.55 6.25 22.22
N ILE A 112 5.52 7.00 21.68
CA ILE A 112 5.54 7.30 20.24
C ILE A 112 5.70 6.02 19.43
N GLY A 113 6.61 5.12 19.81
CA GLY A 113 6.83 3.86 19.10
C GLY A 113 5.59 2.95 19.07
N LEU A 114 4.86 2.86 20.19
CA LEU A 114 3.59 2.12 20.24
C LEU A 114 2.52 2.77 19.36
N LEU A 115 2.45 4.10 19.36
CA LEU A 115 1.53 4.83 18.47
C LEU A 115 1.90 4.63 17.00
N SER A 116 3.19 4.71 16.64
CA SER A 116 3.68 4.46 15.29
C SER A 116 3.41 3.03 14.85
N PHE A 117 3.57 2.05 15.74
CA PHE A 117 3.21 0.66 15.46
C PHE A 117 1.71 0.51 15.19
N TYR A 118 0.86 1.07 16.05
CA TYR A 118 -0.59 1.07 15.85
C TYR A 118 -0.99 1.76 14.54
N MET A 119 -0.37 2.90 14.22
CA MET A 119 -0.61 3.59 12.95
C MET A 119 -0.19 2.73 11.77
N GLY A 120 1.00 2.12 11.82
CA GLY A 120 1.53 1.26 10.76
C GLY A 120 0.65 0.08 10.43
N GLU A 121 0.06 -0.56 11.44
CA GLU A 121 -0.70 -1.78 11.22
C GLU A 121 -2.17 -1.54 10.85
N TRP A 122 -2.81 -0.51 11.40
CA TRP A 122 -4.27 -0.34 11.23
C TRP A 122 -4.68 0.97 10.56
N LEU A 123 -3.97 2.08 10.82
CA LEU A 123 -4.41 3.39 10.34
C LEU A 123 -3.87 3.70 8.94
N ILE A 124 -2.57 3.49 8.74
CA ILE A 124 -1.85 3.84 7.51
C ILE A 124 -2.34 3.00 6.33
N PRO A 125 -2.55 1.67 6.43
CA PRO A 125 -3.05 0.88 5.30
C PRO A 125 -4.40 1.39 4.77
N VAL A 126 -5.34 1.68 5.69
CA VAL A 126 -6.67 2.21 5.37
C VAL A 126 -6.58 3.60 4.74
N ALA A 127 -5.74 4.48 5.30
CA ALA A 127 -5.55 5.83 4.79
C ALA A 127 -4.85 5.83 3.41
N ASN A 128 -3.83 4.99 3.25
CA ASN A 128 -3.11 4.83 1.99
C ASN A 128 -4.02 4.30 0.88
N LYS A 129 -4.96 3.40 1.18
CA LYS A 129 -5.95 2.95 0.20
C LYS A 129 -6.75 4.12 -0.38
N ALA A 130 -7.30 4.99 0.49
CA ALA A 130 -8.03 6.18 0.04
C ALA A 130 -7.13 7.16 -0.75
N LYS A 131 -5.88 7.34 -0.31
CA LYS A 131 -4.89 8.18 -1.02
C LYS A 131 -4.55 7.63 -2.41
N VAL A 132 -4.31 6.33 -2.52
CA VAL A 132 -3.95 5.66 -3.79
C VAL A 132 -5.13 5.68 -4.75
N ASP A 133 -6.34 5.42 -4.27
CA ASP A 133 -7.56 5.53 -5.08
C ASP A 133 -7.75 6.95 -5.62
N PHE A 134 -7.45 7.96 -4.81
CA PHE A 134 -7.47 9.36 -5.23
C PHE A 134 -6.40 9.65 -6.29
N GLU A 135 -5.15 9.22 -6.09
CA GLU A 135 -4.07 9.41 -7.06
C GLU A 135 -4.37 8.71 -8.39
N ASN A 136 -4.87 7.48 -8.36
CA ASN A 136 -5.24 6.74 -9.58
C ASN A 136 -6.36 7.43 -10.36
N LYS A 137 -7.27 8.13 -9.68
CA LYS A 137 -8.42 8.78 -10.32
C LYS A 137 -8.13 10.18 -10.86
N TYR A 138 -7.30 10.95 -10.17
CA TYR A 138 -7.15 12.39 -10.42
C TYR A 138 -5.72 12.85 -10.73
N VAL A 139 -4.71 12.03 -10.45
CA VAL A 139 -3.30 12.42 -10.63
C VAL A 139 -2.63 11.57 -11.69
N LYS A 140 -2.92 10.27 -11.73
CA LYS A 140 -2.39 9.33 -12.72
C LYS A 140 -3.25 9.35 -13.98
N GLU A 141 -2.59 9.13 -15.12
CA GLU A 141 -3.28 8.80 -16.36
C GLU A 141 -4.00 7.46 -16.23
N ASN A 142 -5.06 7.26 -17.04
CA ASN A 142 -5.76 5.99 -17.14
C ASN A 142 -4.76 4.85 -17.35
N TYR A 143 -4.71 3.90 -16.41
CA TYR A 143 -3.79 2.79 -16.48
C TYR A 143 -4.19 1.86 -17.62
N TYR A 144 -3.24 1.58 -18.52
CA TYR A 144 -3.36 0.54 -19.54
C TYR A 144 -2.44 -0.62 -19.17
N PHE A 145 -3.00 -1.82 -19.09
CA PHE A 145 -2.19 -3.02 -18.89
C PHE A 145 -1.29 -3.26 -20.10
N GLY A 146 0.03 -3.06 -19.92
CA GLY A 146 1.03 -3.17 -20.99
C GLY A 146 1.68 -4.54 -21.14
N GLY A 147 1.32 -5.52 -20.29
CA GLY A 147 1.93 -6.85 -20.28
C GLY A 147 1.66 -7.60 -21.58
N ARG A 148 2.70 -8.23 -22.12
CA ARG A 148 2.60 -9.16 -23.26
C ARG A 148 3.00 -10.56 -22.82
N ASN A 149 2.38 -11.57 -23.42
CA ASN A 149 2.65 -12.99 -23.14
C ASN A 149 2.52 -13.28 -21.64
N VAL A 150 1.40 -12.88 -21.05
CA VAL A 150 1.11 -13.04 -19.63
C VAL A 150 0.81 -14.50 -19.34
N HIS A 151 1.50 -15.04 -18.34
CA HIS A 151 1.25 -16.37 -17.80
C HIS A 151 0.78 -16.26 -16.36
N LEU A 152 -0.35 -16.89 -16.04
CA LEU A 152 -0.94 -16.91 -14.71
C LEU A 152 -1.16 -18.36 -14.27
N LYS A 153 -0.85 -18.66 -13.01
CA LYS A 153 -1.22 -19.93 -12.39
C LYS A 153 -2.50 -19.71 -11.59
N THR A 154 -3.60 -20.28 -12.07
CA THR A 154 -4.95 -20.11 -11.46
C THR A 154 -5.27 -21.20 -10.44
N SER A 155 -4.61 -22.35 -10.52
CA SER A 155 -4.70 -23.43 -9.53
C SER A 155 -3.42 -24.26 -9.61
N ASP A 156 -3.23 -25.22 -8.72
CA ASP A 156 -1.98 -26.00 -8.66
C ASP A 156 -1.58 -26.66 -9.98
N ASP A 157 -2.56 -27.08 -10.77
CA ASP A 157 -2.40 -27.77 -12.04
C ASP A 157 -2.89 -26.95 -13.25
N THR A 158 -3.37 -25.72 -13.06
CA THR A 158 -4.06 -24.96 -14.11
C THR A 158 -3.35 -23.64 -14.42
N PHE A 159 -2.89 -23.51 -15.65
CA PHE A 159 -2.14 -22.39 -16.17
C PHE A 159 -2.94 -21.67 -17.24
N VAL A 160 -2.92 -20.35 -17.20
CA VAL A 160 -3.53 -19.47 -18.19
C VAL A 160 -2.43 -18.70 -18.90
N PHE A 161 -2.60 -18.53 -20.19
CA PHE A 161 -1.80 -17.66 -21.03
C PHE A 161 -2.68 -16.69 -21.80
N LEU A 162 -2.22 -15.44 -21.88
CA LEU A 162 -2.78 -14.38 -22.70
C LEU A 162 -1.64 -13.68 -23.46
N GLU A 163 -1.77 -13.48 -24.76
CA GLU A 163 -0.77 -12.67 -25.49
C GLU A 163 -0.84 -11.21 -25.04
N SER A 164 -2.04 -10.69 -24.83
CA SER A 164 -2.28 -9.35 -24.32
C SER A 164 -3.64 -9.29 -23.63
N TYR A 165 -3.81 -8.28 -22.78
CA TYR A 165 -5.07 -8.00 -22.08
C TYR A 165 -5.37 -6.51 -22.13
N ASN A 166 -6.62 -6.18 -22.43
CA ASN A 166 -7.15 -4.82 -22.35
C ASN A 166 -8.01 -4.70 -21.10
N ASN A 167 -7.52 -3.97 -20.09
CA ASN A 167 -8.20 -3.81 -18.81
C ASN A 167 -9.44 -2.91 -18.88
N HIS A 168 -9.52 -1.97 -19.82
CA HIS A 168 -10.71 -1.13 -20.00
C HIS A 168 -11.91 -1.89 -20.57
N THR A 169 -11.68 -2.74 -21.57
CA THR A 169 -12.75 -3.56 -22.16
C THR A 169 -12.88 -4.93 -21.48
N LYS A 170 -11.94 -5.26 -20.59
CA LYS A 170 -11.81 -6.55 -19.90
C LYS A 170 -11.72 -7.74 -20.85
N VAL A 171 -10.93 -7.57 -21.92
CA VAL A 171 -10.75 -8.55 -23.00
C VAL A 171 -9.30 -9.02 -23.07
N GLY A 172 -9.10 -10.33 -23.03
CA GLY A 172 -7.84 -11.01 -23.31
C GLY A 172 -7.78 -11.58 -24.72
N TYR A 173 -6.59 -11.56 -25.32
CA TYR A 173 -6.34 -12.04 -26.68
C TYR A 173 -5.40 -13.26 -26.68
N GLN A 174 -5.60 -14.15 -27.65
CA GLN A 174 -4.89 -15.45 -27.78
C GLN A 174 -4.89 -16.26 -26.48
N PHE A 175 -6.07 -16.40 -25.89
CA PHE A 175 -6.26 -17.15 -24.65
C PHE A 175 -5.91 -18.62 -24.82
N THR A 176 -5.09 -19.13 -23.89
CA THR A 176 -4.86 -20.55 -23.72
C THR A 176 -5.00 -20.91 -22.25
N LEU A 177 -5.76 -21.97 -21.96
CA LEU A 177 -5.82 -22.61 -20.65
C LEU A 177 -5.24 -24.01 -20.76
N GLU A 178 -4.35 -24.37 -19.85
CA GLU A 178 -3.68 -25.66 -19.82
C GLU A 178 -3.82 -26.28 -18.43
N LYS A 179 -4.22 -27.55 -18.38
CA LYS A 179 -4.23 -28.33 -17.15
C LYS A 179 -3.14 -29.38 -17.19
N ILE A 180 -2.12 -29.21 -16.37
CA ILE A 180 -0.91 -30.03 -16.31
C ILE A 180 -0.88 -30.74 -14.95
N ILE A 181 -1.02 -32.07 -14.98
CA ILE A 181 -0.99 -32.90 -13.78
C ILE A 181 0.35 -33.66 -13.77
N GLY A 182 1.21 -33.33 -12.82
CA GLY A 182 2.61 -33.81 -12.81
C GLY A 182 3.37 -33.25 -14.00
N ASN A 183 3.80 -34.12 -14.92
CA ASN A 183 4.52 -33.73 -16.14
C ASN A 183 3.69 -33.95 -17.44
N ASN A 184 2.39 -34.22 -17.30
CA ASN A 184 1.51 -34.56 -18.41
C ASN A 184 0.38 -33.54 -18.56
N MET A 185 0.19 -33.05 -19.78
CA MET A 185 -0.93 -32.18 -20.13
C MET A 185 -2.21 -33.01 -20.28
N SER A 186 -3.19 -32.77 -19.41
CA SER A 186 -4.48 -33.48 -19.40
C SER A 186 -5.55 -32.76 -20.22
N TYR A 187 -5.48 -31.43 -20.29
CA TYR A 187 -6.46 -30.58 -20.95
C TYR A 187 -5.83 -29.31 -21.51
N LYS A 188 -6.31 -28.87 -22.65
CA LYS A 188 -5.93 -27.59 -23.26
C LYS A 188 -7.11 -26.95 -23.96
N LEU A 189 -7.43 -25.70 -23.62
CA LEU A 189 -8.43 -24.88 -24.30
C LEU A 189 -7.72 -23.69 -24.94
N LYS A 190 -7.93 -23.48 -26.23
CA LYS A 190 -7.46 -22.29 -26.95
C LYS A 190 -8.65 -21.49 -27.49
N ALA A 191 -8.60 -20.18 -27.33
CA ALA A 191 -9.58 -19.25 -27.90
C ALA A 191 -8.89 -17.97 -28.38
N PRO A 192 -9.30 -17.39 -29.52
CA PRO A 192 -8.75 -16.10 -29.96
C PRO A 192 -9.00 -14.97 -28.97
N ARG A 193 -10.11 -15.06 -28.22
CA ARG A 193 -10.57 -14.02 -27.30
C ARG A 193 -11.22 -14.63 -26.06
N ILE A 194 -10.97 -14.00 -24.92
CA ILE A 194 -11.70 -14.20 -23.67
C ILE A 194 -12.16 -12.84 -23.13
N GLU A 195 -13.37 -12.76 -22.59
CA GLU A 195 -13.95 -11.51 -22.07
C GLU A 195 -14.59 -11.73 -20.71
N TRP A 196 -14.37 -10.79 -19.79
CA TRP A 196 -15.09 -10.77 -18.52
C TRP A 196 -16.45 -10.10 -18.67
N LYS A 197 -17.50 -10.74 -18.17
CA LYS A 197 -18.85 -10.18 -18.14
C LYS A 197 -19.23 -9.82 -16.70
N ASP A 198 -19.31 -8.53 -16.41
CA ASP A 198 -19.57 -8.00 -15.06
C ASP A 198 -20.94 -8.41 -14.49
N ASP A 199 -21.96 -8.51 -15.34
CA ASP A 199 -23.32 -8.95 -14.97
C ASP A 199 -23.34 -10.38 -14.44
N LYS A 200 -22.47 -11.24 -14.96
CA LYS A 200 -22.39 -12.67 -14.60
C LYS A 200 -21.22 -12.99 -13.67
N LYS A 201 -20.27 -12.06 -13.51
CA LYS A 201 -18.99 -12.26 -12.81
C LYS A 201 -18.24 -13.51 -13.29
N LYS A 202 -18.19 -13.71 -14.60
CA LYS A 202 -17.58 -14.90 -15.23
C LYS A 202 -16.89 -14.55 -16.54
N TRP A 203 -15.94 -15.41 -16.91
CA TRP A 203 -15.22 -15.31 -18.18
C TRP A 203 -15.98 -16.02 -19.30
N PHE A 204 -15.97 -15.44 -20.48
CA PHE A 204 -16.58 -15.98 -21.69
C PHE A 204 -15.53 -16.09 -22.78
N VAL A 205 -15.40 -17.27 -23.37
CA VAL A 205 -14.55 -17.51 -24.54
C VAL A 205 -15.40 -17.67 -25.79
N GLU A 206 -14.90 -17.13 -26.89
CA GLU A 206 -15.52 -17.22 -28.21
C GLU A 206 -14.65 -18.06 -29.16
N SER A 207 -15.28 -18.85 -30.03
CA SER A 207 -14.64 -19.69 -31.05
C SER A 207 -13.49 -20.53 -30.50
N TYR A 208 -13.76 -21.31 -29.45
CA TYR A 208 -12.76 -22.09 -28.74
C TYR A 208 -12.54 -23.47 -29.36
N VAL A 209 -11.33 -23.99 -29.16
CA VAL A 209 -10.94 -25.36 -29.44
C VAL A 209 -10.40 -25.96 -28.16
N GLU A 210 -11.03 -27.03 -27.68
CA GLU A 210 -10.53 -27.79 -26.54
C GLU A 210 -9.98 -29.15 -26.97
N ARG A 211 -8.97 -29.59 -26.23
CA ARG A 211 -8.28 -30.85 -26.39
C ARG A 211 -8.23 -31.52 -25.02
N SER A 212 -8.69 -32.77 -24.96
CA SER A 212 -8.57 -33.60 -23.76
C SER A 212 -7.71 -34.82 -24.09
N PHE A 213 -6.78 -35.13 -23.20
CA PHE A 213 -5.88 -36.25 -23.30
C PHE A 213 -6.25 -37.27 -22.22
N LYS A 214 -6.89 -38.36 -22.61
CA LYS A 214 -7.30 -39.43 -21.69
C LYS A 214 -6.93 -40.78 -22.29
N ASP A 215 -6.24 -41.61 -21.50
CA ASP A 215 -5.86 -42.98 -21.88
C ASP A 215 -5.11 -43.08 -23.23
N GLY A 216 -4.25 -42.10 -23.53
CA GLY A 216 -3.48 -42.02 -24.77
C GLY A 216 -4.31 -41.60 -26.00
N LYS A 217 -5.58 -41.25 -25.83
CA LYS A 217 -6.45 -40.72 -26.90
C LYS A 217 -6.63 -39.21 -26.73
N GLU A 218 -6.50 -38.49 -27.85
CA GLU A 218 -6.79 -37.06 -27.93
C GLU A 218 -8.21 -36.87 -28.50
N THR A 219 -9.03 -36.12 -27.77
CA THR A 219 -10.35 -35.71 -28.25
C THR A 219 -10.37 -34.22 -28.52
N PHE A 220 -10.91 -33.81 -29.66
CA PHE A 220 -11.03 -32.42 -30.08
C PHE A 220 -12.50 -32.01 -30.10
N THR A 221 -12.82 -30.92 -29.40
CA THR A 221 -14.14 -30.31 -29.46
C THR A 221 -13.98 -28.85 -29.85
N LYS A 222 -14.83 -28.38 -30.77
CA LYS A 222 -14.93 -26.97 -31.14
C LYS A 222 -16.27 -26.44 -30.64
N GLY A 223 -16.28 -25.22 -30.12
CA GLY A 223 -17.51 -24.56 -29.71
C GLY A 223 -17.46 -23.06 -29.97
N MET A 224 -18.65 -22.46 -30.08
CA MET A 224 -18.75 -21.03 -30.42
C MET A 224 -18.67 -20.15 -29.18
N ASN A 225 -19.46 -20.44 -28.13
CA ASN A 225 -19.45 -19.66 -26.89
C ASN A 225 -19.35 -20.61 -25.71
N ARG A 226 -18.55 -20.27 -24.71
CA ARG A 226 -18.48 -21.00 -23.45
C ARG A 226 -18.16 -20.09 -22.29
N GLU A 227 -18.84 -20.35 -21.19
CA GLU A 227 -18.57 -19.75 -19.89
C GLU A 227 -17.47 -20.54 -19.17
N LEU A 228 -16.53 -19.83 -18.55
CA LEU A 228 -15.46 -20.37 -17.74
C LEU A 228 -15.49 -19.74 -16.34
N THR A 229 -15.21 -20.57 -15.33
CA THR A 229 -14.93 -20.13 -13.97
C THR A 229 -13.45 -20.35 -13.72
N LEU A 230 -12.71 -19.27 -13.56
CA LEU A 230 -11.26 -19.25 -13.36
C LEU A 230 -10.98 -18.44 -12.11
N ASP A 231 -9.94 -18.83 -11.37
CA ASP A 231 -9.40 -18.03 -10.27
C ASP A 231 -8.43 -16.97 -10.80
N MET A 232 -8.86 -16.28 -11.86
CA MET A 232 -8.26 -15.03 -12.33
C MET A 232 -9.38 -14.00 -12.43
N ARG A 233 -9.09 -12.75 -12.08
CA ARG A 233 -10.03 -11.63 -12.12
C ARG A 233 -9.48 -10.51 -12.98
N PRO A 234 -10.34 -9.62 -13.50
CA PRO A 234 -9.87 -8.39 -14.14
C PRO A 234 -8.90 -7.59 -13.25
N ASP A 235 -9.11 -7.61 -11.93
CA ASP A 235 -8.29 -6.95 -10.92
C ASP A 235 -6.80 -7.37 -10.97
N ASP A 236 -6.48 -8.60 -11.43
CA ASP A 236 -5.10 -9.09 -11.59
C ASP A 236 -4.33 -8.35 -12.69
N PHE A 237 -5.04 -7.59 -13.53
CA PHE A 237 -4.49 -6.81 -14.63
C PHE A 237 -4.67 -5.30 -14.42
N GLU A 238 -5.08 -4.88 -13.23
CA GLU A 238 -5.17 -3.47 -12.88
C GLU A 238 -3.83 -2.93 -12.36
N SER A 239 -3.77 -1.61 -12.17
CA SER A 239 -2.58 -0.94 -11.65
C SER A 239 -2.22 -1.46 -10.26
N THR A 240 -0.97 -1.89 -10.09
CA THR A 240 -0.39 -2.23 -8.77
C THR A 240 0.29 -1.03 -8.12
N TYR A 241 0.01 0.20 -8.59
CA TYR A 241 0.62 1.43 -8.07
C TYR A 241 0.40 1.56 -6.56
N LEU A 242 1.50 1.53 -5.80
CA LEU A 242 1.55 1.58 -4.33
C LEU A 242 0.64 0.55 -3.63
N LEU A 243 0.26 -0.55 -4.30
CA LEU A 243 -0.65 -1.55 -3.75
C LEU A 243 -0.15 -2.11 -2.41
N TYR A 244 1.13 -2.45 -2.31
CA TYR A 244 1.75 -2.97 -1.09
C TYR A 244 1.76 -1.96 0.06
N GLU A 245 1.72 -0.65 -0.21
CA GLU A 245 1.63 0.38 0.83
C GLU A 245 0.21 0.50 1.41
N THR A 246 -0.78 -0.13 0.79
CA THR A 246 -2.17 -0.19 1.27
C THR A 246 -2.46 -1.42 2.14
N PHE A 247 -1.50 -2.34 2.26
CA PHE A 247 -1.68 -3.59 2.99
C PHE A 247 -1.25 -3.46 4.45
N THR A 248 -1.98 -4.16 5.31
CA THR A 248 -1.59 -4.44 6.70
C THR A 248 -0.43 -5.44 6.75
N MET A 249 0.30 -5.59 7.87
CA MET A 249 1.37 -6.61 7.93
C MET A 249 0.84 -8.03 7.76
N GLY A 250 -0.39 -8.31 8.21
CA GLY A 250 -1.05 -9.60 7.96
C GLY A 250 -1.24 -9.87 6.47
N GLU A 251 -1.81 -8.90 5.74
CA GLU A 251 -2.01 -9.02 4.30
C GLU A 251 -0.68 -9.11 3.53
N LEU A 252 0.37 -8.43 3.98
CA LEU A 252 1.72 -8.54 3.41
C LEU A 252 2.35 -9.93 3.64
N ALA A 253 2.02 -10.61 4.73
CA ALA A 253 2.56 -11.94 5.03
C ALA A 253 1.86 -13.05 4.22
N ASP A 254 0.60 -12.81 3.84
CA ASP A 254 -0.21 -13.74 3.05
C ASP A 254 0.00 -13.61 1.53
N HIS A 255 0.69 -12.54 1.09
CA HIS A 255 0.95 -12.24 -0.33
C HIS A 255 2.34 -12.67 -0.80
#